data_AF-A0A949X9T6-F1
#
_entry.id   AF-A0A949X9T6-F1
#
_cell.length_a   1.000
_cell.length_b   1.000
_cell.length_c   1.000
_cell.angle_alpha   90.00
_cell.angle_beta   90.00
_cell.angle_gamma   90.00
#
_symmetry.space_group_name_H-M   'P 1'
#
loop_
_entity.id
_entity.type
_entity.pdbx_description
1 polymer ?
#
loop_
_entity_poly.entity_id
_entity_poly.type
_entity_poly.pdbx_seq_one_letter_code
_entity_poly.pdbx_strand_id
1 'polypeptide(L)'
;MEAPNGEFNFTRLERVIFGPGKVAALANELDRRGLKRAVVVTGKTLGKSRLLDNVTAALGSRCIAVYKGAQQHVPLRTVRELVDEIKRTNADCLISFGGGSPIDTAKVAAASILTGREPGAGAHHIDFGGSNAKVDTERDLAEIAIPTTLSAGEYTPAGGVTNEATRIKGGVIDPRLQPRTIINDPAVTLETPQWLWTATGMRAFDHAVEAIYSIRHQLISDTLAVKAIALLMEHLPASIKTSGDETLMHRGFCQMAAWFSI
;
A
#
# COMPACT_ATOMS: atom_id res chain seq x y z
N MET A 1 -35.92 3.53 -17.41
CA MET A 1 -34.92 2.80 -16.59
C MET A 1 -34.33 1.73 -17.47
N GLU A 2 -33.02 1.80 -17.70
CA GLU A 2 -32.28 0.69 -18.32
C GLU A 2 -31.87 -0.30 -17.22
N ALA A 3 -31.76 -1.57 -17.57
CA ALA A 3 -31.24 -2.56 -16.64
C ALA A 3 -29.73 -2.29 -16.39
N PRO A 4 -29.22 -2.46 -15.16
CA PRO A 4 -27.79 -2.40 -14.91
C PRO A 4 -27.03 -3.40 -15.80
N ASN A 5 -25.94 -2.95 -16.42
CA ASN A 5 -25.08 -3.77 -17.28
C ASN A 5 -23.60 -3.43 -16.99
N GLY A 6 -22.74 -4.43 -16.90
CA GLY A 6 -21.31 -4.24 -16.61
C GLY A 6 -20.59 -5.54 -16.24
N GLU A 7 -19.25 -5.45 -16.17
CA GLU A 7 -18.36 -6.54 -15.74
C GLU A 7 -17.51 -6.06 -14.57
N PHE A 8 -17.43 -6.87 -13.51
CA PHE A 8 -16.57 -6.61 -12.36
C PHE A 8 -15.62 -7.80 -12.16
N ASN A 9 -14.33 -7.51 -12.16
CA ASN A 9 -13.28 -8.49 -11.93
C ASN A 9 -12.68 -8.29 -10.54
N PHE A 10 -12.59 -9.36 -9.75
CA PHE A 10 -11.88 -9.31 -8.49
C PHE A 10 -10.38 -9.03 -8.71
N THR A 11 -9.80 -8.33 -7.75
CA THR A 11 -8.38 -7.95 -7.77
C THR A 11 -7.50 -9.08 -7.21
N ARG A 12 -6.17 -8.93 -7.23
CA ARG A 12 -5.23 -9.90 -6.62
C ARG A 12 -5.08 -9.73 -5.10
N LEU A 13 -5.79 -8.79 -4.50
CA LEU A 13 -5.90 -8.66 -3.04
C LEU A 13 -6.65 -9.88 -2.48
N GLU A 14 -5.97 -10.69 -1.68
CA GLU A 14 -6.57 -11.90 -1.11
C GLU A 14 -7.16 -11.68 0.29
N ARG A 15 -6.59 -10.73 1.06
CA ARG A 15 -7.00 -10.53 2.45
C ARG A 15 -6.75 -9.10 2.92
N VAL A 16 -7.73 -8.54 3.62
CA VAL A 16 -7.56 -7.35 4.46
C VAL A 16 -7.81 -7.78 5.91
N ILE A 17 -6.80 -7.65 6.74
CA ILE A 17 -6.87 -7.96 8.18
C ILE A 17 -6.93 -6.63 8.90
N PHE A 18 -7.95 -6.41 9.72
CA PHE A 18 -8.17 -5.12 10.35
C PHE A 18 -8.48 -5.23 11.84
N GLY A 19 -8.15 -4.17 12.56
CA GLY A 19 -8.39 -4.01 13.99
C GLY A 19 -7.10 -3.91 14.81
N PRO A 20 -7.21 -3.54 16.09
CA PRO A 20 -6.03 -3.35 16.95
C PRO A 20 -5.21 -4.63 17.13
N GLY A 21 -3.87 -4.48 17.07
CA GLY A 21 -2.93 -5.57 17.34
C GLY A 21 -2.83 -6.61 16.21
N LYS A 22 -3.37 -6.33 15.03
CA LYS A 22 -3.35 -7.25 13.89
C LYS A 22 -2.01 -7.40 13.21
N VAL A 23 -1.00 -6.59 13.54
CA VAL A 23 0.40 -6.91 13.16
C VAL A 23 0.81 -8.32 13.62
N ALA A 24 0.24 -8.84 14.71
CA ALA A 24 0.48 -10.21 15.17
C ALA A 24 0.06 -11.30 14.16
N ALA A 25 -0.84 -10.99 13.21
CA ALA A 25 -1.25 -11.93 12.17
C ALA A 25 -0.17 -12.16 11.09
N LEU A 26 0.87 -11.33 11.06
CA LEU A 26 1.89 -11.33 10.00
C LEU A 26 2.56 -12.70 9.84
N ALA A 27 2.93 -13.35 10.95
CA ALA A 27 3.51 -14.70 10.93
C ALA A 27 2.61 -15.70 10.19
N ASN A 28 1.32 -15.72 10.52
CA ASN A 28 0.35 -16.64 9.93
C ASN A 28 0.13 -16.35 8.44
N GLU A 29 0.23 -15.10 8.01
CA GLU A 29 0.14 -14.76 6.58
C GLU A 29 1.33 -15.24 5.78
N LEU A 30 2.54 -15.18 6.35
CA LEU A 30 3.72 -15.77 5.72
C LEU A 30 3.56 -17.28 5.62
N ASP A 31 3.12 -17.95 6.69
CA ASP A 31 2.93 -19.40 6.70
C ASP A 31 1.86 -19.85 5.70
N ARG A 32 0.73 -19.13 5.62
CA ARG A 32 -0.35 -19.38 4.64
C ARG A 32 0.16 -19.37 3.20
N ARG A 33 1.13 -18.51 2.89
CA ARG A 33 1.71 -18.36 1.55
C ARG A 33 3.01 -19.14 1.35
N GLY A 34 3.52 -19.82 2.38
CA GLY A 34 4.81 -20.50 2.34
C GLY A 34 6.01 -19.56 2.18
N LEU A 35 5.87 -18.29 2.59
CA LEU A 35 6.91 -17.26 2.50
C LEU A 35 7.89 -17.37 3.68
N LYS A 36 9.18 -17.24 3.41
CA LYS A 36 10.24 -17.54 4.39
C LYS A 36 11.29 -16.43 4.51
N ARG A 37 11.37 -15.53 3.53
CA ARG A 37 12.51 -14.63 3.30
C ARG A 37 12.00 -13.22 3.03
N ALA A 38 11.58 -12.54 4.09
CA ALA A 38 10.95 -11.23 4.03
C ALA A 38 11.96 -10.08 4.17
N VAL A 39 11.87 -9.11 3.26
CA VAL A 39 12.52 -7.80 3.42
C VAL A 39 11.48 -6.79 3.87
N VAL A 40 11.71 -6.14 5.02
CA VAL A 40 10.86 -5.04 5.47
C VAL A 40 11.27 -3.75 4.78
N VAL A 41 10.33 -3.07 4.14
CA VAL A 41 10.54 -1.82 3.40
C VAL A 41 9.88 -0.68 4.18
N THR A 42 10.67 0.29 4.63
CA THR A 42 10.18 1.43 5.41
C THR A 42 10.97 2.71 5.15
N GLY A 43 10.44 3.83 5.63
CA GLY A 43 11.12 5.13 5.58
C GLY A 43 12.01 5.38 6.80
N LYS A 44 12.90 6.37 6.70
CA LYS A 44 13.90 6.69 7.75
C LYS A 44 13.29 6.96 9.13
N THR A 45 12.17 7.68 9.19
CA THR A 45 11.53 8.06 10.47
C THR A 45 10.99 6.83 11.19
N LEU A 46 10.15 6.06 10.51
CA LEU A 46 9.55 4.84 11.07
C LEU A 46 10.61 3.74 11.29
N GLY A 47 11.68 3.74 10.49
CA GLY A 47 12.83 2.86 10.66
C GLY A 47 13.64 3.05 11.95
N LYS A 48 13.35 4.11 12.72
CA LYS A 48 13.91 4.36 14.06
C LYS A 48 12.87 4.19 15.19
N SER A 49 11.63 3.88 14.84
CA SER A 49 10.53 3.71 15.80
C SER A 49 10.53 2.31 16.42
N ARG A 50 9.95 2.20 17.62
CA ARG A 50 9.68 0.90 18.25
C ARG A 50 8.60 0.10 17.52
N LEU A 51 7.77 0.76 16.71
CA LEU A 51 6.77 0.07 15.89
C LEU A 51 7.43 -0.87 14.86
N LEU A 52 8.60 -0.49 14.34
CA LEU A 52 9.36 -1.39 13.46
C LEU A 52 9.79 -2.66 14.20
N ASP A 53 10.18 -2.55 15.47
CA ASP A 53 10.59 -3.72 16.27
C ASP A 53 9.44 -4.71 16.44
N ASN A 54 8.20 -4.22 16.56
CA ASN A 54 7.01 -5.09 16.62
C ASN A 54 6.81 -5.86 15.29
N VAL A 55 7.00 -5.18 14.15
CA VAL A 55 6.88 -5.81 12.82
C VAL A 55 7.98 -6.85 12.60
N THR A 56 9.23 -6.51 12.92
CA THR A 56 10.37 -7.44 12.74
C THR A 56 10.30 -8.61 13.72
N ALA A 57 9.85 -8.39 14.96
CA ALA A 57 9.62 -9.45 15.94
C ALA A 57 8.51 -10.41 15.48
N ALA A 58 7.41 -9.91 14.92
CA ALA A 58 6.33 -10.75 14.38
C ALA A 58 6.80 -11.63 13.21
N LEU A 59 7.77 -11.16 12.42
CA LEU A 59 8.40 -11.95 11.35
C LEU A 59 9.38 -12.99 11.90
N GLY A 60 10.07 -12.67 13.01
CA GLY A 60 11.10 -13.51 13.61
C GLY A 60 12.27 -13.74 12.64
N SER A 61 12.76 -14.98 12.55
CA SER A 61 13.88 -15.35 11.67
C SER A 61 13.59 -15.18 10.17
N ARG A 62 12.33 -14.98 9.78
CA ARG A 62 11.93 -14.72 8.39
C ARG A 62 12.24 -13.29 7.95
N CYS A 63 12.45 -12.35 8.89
CA CYS A 63 12.93 -11.00 8.57
C CYS A 63 14.43 -11.05 8.24
N ILE A 64 14.76 -11.18 6.96
CA ILE A 64 16.16 -11.35 6.53
C ILE A 64 16.89 -10.01 6.32
N ALA A 65 16.14 -8.92 6.13
CA ALA A 65 16.67 -7.58 6.10
C ALA A 65 15.59 -6.51 6.32
N VAL A 66 16.04 -5.29 6.63
CA VAL A 66 15.20 -4.10 6.74
C VAL A 66 15.79 -2.98 5.89
N TYR A 67 15.12 -2.64 4.79
CA TYR A 67 15.43 -1.47 3.98
C TYR A 67 14.71 -0.24 4.53
N LYS A 68 15.49 0.74 5.02
CA LYS A 68 14.97 1.98 5.65
C LYS A 68 15.08 3.21 4.73
N GLY A 69 15.37 3.01 3.45
CA GLY A 69 15.72 4.07 2.51
C GLY A 69 14.55 4.67 1.75
N ALA A 70 13.32 4.17 1.92
CA ALA A 70 12.15 4.67 1.21
C ALA A 70 11.92 6.16 1.51
N GLN A 71 11.61 6.93 0.48
CA GLN A 71 11.51 8.38 0.54
C GLN A 71 10.25 8.90 -0.15
N GLN A 72 9.81 10.08 0.27
CA GLN A 72 8.70 10.78 -0.36
C GLN A 72 8.94 10.92 -1.86
N HIS A 73 7.86 10.78 -2.63
CA HIS A 73 7.86 10.73 -4.08
C HIS A 73 8.64 9.57 -4.73
N VAL A 74 9.19 8.63 -3.96
CA VAL A 74 9.81 7.39 -4.45
C VAL A 74 10.86 7.69 -5.54
N PRO A 75 12.01 8.27 -5.16
CA PRO A 75 13.06 8.56 -6.12
C PRO A 75 13.65 7.25 -6.68
N LEU A 76 13.97 7.22 -7.98
CA LEU A 76 14.48 6.01 -8.65
C LEU A 76 15.69 5.37 -7.95
N ARG A 77 16.55 6.15 -7.30
CA ARG A 77 17.68 5.61 -6.53
C ARG A 77 17.22 4.64 -5.43
N THR A 78 16.13 4.98 -4.72
CA THR A 78 15.64 4.18 -3.59
C THR A 78 15.05 2.85 -4.07
N VAL A 79 14.46 2.85 -5.26
CA VAL A 79 13.99 1.64 -5.92
C VAL A 79 15.17 0.74 -6.31
N ARG A 80 16.23 1.30 -6.90
CA ARG A 80 17.44 0.54 -7.25
C ARG A 80 18.10 -0.08 -6.02
N GLU A 81 18.28 0.70 -4.96
CA GLU A 81 18.81 0.20 -3.69
C GLU A 81 17.98 -0.98 -3.14
N LEU A 82 16.64 -0.90 -3.21
CA LEU A 82 15.78 -1.99 -2.79
C LEU A 82 15.88 -3.21 -3.72
N VAL A 83 15.97 -3.02 -5.04
CA VAL A 83 16.19 -4.13 -5.99
C VAL A 83 17.49 -4.88 -5.68
N ASP A 84 18.56 -4.15 -5.39
CA ASP A 84 19.85 -4.74 -5.01
C ASP A 84 19.73 -5.53 -3.69
N GLU A 85 19.00 -4.99 -2.72
CA GLU A 85 18.76 -5.65 -1.43
C GLU A 85 17.93 -6.93 -1.58
N ILE A 86 16.88 -6.92 -2.41
CA ILE A 86 16.06 -8.09 -2.73
C ILE A 86 16.91 -9.19 -3.34
N LYS A 87 17.76 -8.86 -4.32
CA LYS A 87 18.66 -9.81 -4.98
C LYS A 87 19.72 -10.35 -4.03
N ARG A 88 20.38 -9.47 -3.27
CA ARG A 88 21.44 -9.83 -2.30
C ARG A 88 20.94 -10.80 -1.24
N THR A 89 19.70 -10.59 -0.79
CA THR A 89 19.10 -11.38 0.29
C THR A 89 18.28 -12.56 -0.23
N ASN A 90 18.05 -12.68 -1.54
CA ASN A 90 17.16 -13.67 -2.13
C ASN A 90 15.79 -13.68 -1.42
N ALA A 91 15.18 -12.50 -1.32
CA ALA A 91 13.88 -12.32 -0.67
C ALA A 91 12.76 -12.97 -1.51
N ASP A 92 11.81 -13.62 -0.85
CA ASP A 92 10.61 -14.19 -1.47
C ASP A 92 9.35 -13.33 -1.25
N CYS A 93 9.43 -12.33 -0.38
CA CYS A 93 8.37 -11.36 -0.16
C CYS A 93 8.88 -10.03 0.39
N LEU A 94 8.03 -9.01 0.25
CA LEU A 94 8.23 -7.66 0.76
C LEU A 94 7.17 -7.34 1.82
N ILE A 95 7.61 -6.74 2.92
CA ILE A 95 6.70 -6.21 3.95
C ILE A 95 6.81 -4.69 3.92
N SER A 96 5.87 -4.01 3.27
CA SER A 96 5.87 -2.54 3.26
C SER A 96 5.25 -2.01 4.54
N PHE A 97 6.01 -1.24 5.30
CA PHE A 97 5.59 -0.67 6.57
C PHE A 97 5.74 0.85 6.55
N GLY A 98 4.62 1.56 6.57
CA GLY A 98 4.57 3.02 6.51
C GLY A 98 3.43 3.54 5.65
N GLY A 99 3.56 4.76 5.12
CA GLY A 99 2.59 5.31 4.17
C GLY A 99 2.84 4.89 2.72
N GLY A 100 2.25 5.61 1.76
CA GLY A 100 2.36 5.27 0.34
C GLY A 100 3.79 5.22 -0.23
N SER A 101 4.77 5.89 0.37
CA SER A 101 6.15 5.88 -0.13
C SER A 101 6.86 4.52 -0.04
N PRO A 102 6.97 3.85 1.14
CA PRO A 102 7.51 2.50 1.19
C PRO A 102 6.69 1.47 0.40
N ILE A 103 5.35 1.61 0.36
CA ILE A 103 4.47 0.76 -0.47
C ILE A 103 4.84 0.89 -1.95
N ASP A 104 4.83 2.11 -2.50
CA ASP A 104 5.17 2.32 -3.92
C ASP A 104 6.62 1.95 -4.24
N THR A 105 7.55 2.13 -3.30
CA THR A 105 8.95 1.69 -3.46
C THR A 105 9.02 0.17 -3.59
N ALA A 106 8.30 -0.57 -2.76
CA ALA A 106 8.20 -2.02 -2.83
C ALA A 106 7.60 -2.48 -4.16
N LYS A 107 6.49 -1.88 -4.59
CA LYS A 107 5.84 -2.16 -5.88
C LYS A 107 6.75 -1.94 -7.07
N VAL A 108 7.42 -0.79 -7.15
CA VAL A 108 8.25 -0.47 -8.31
C VAL A 108 9.51 -1.35 -8.33
N ALA A 109 10.06 -1.71 -7.16
CA ALA A 109 11.15 -2.68 -7.07
C ALA A 109 10.70 -4.07 -7.51
N ALA A 110 9.53 -4.53 -7.04
CA ALA A 110 8.93 -5.79 -7.48
C ALA A 110 8.70 -5.81 -8.99
N ALA A 111 8.21 -4.73 -9.59
CA ALA A 111 8.04 -4.63 -11.03
C ALA A 111 9.35 -4.84 -11.80
N SER A 112 10.46 -4.27 -11.31
CA SER A 112 11.79 -4.47 -11.88
C SER A 112 12.23 -5.93 -11.79
N ILE A 113 12.05 -6.58 -10.64
CA ILE A 113 12.38 -8.01 -10.43
C ILE A 113 11.55 -8.91 -11.35
N LEU A 114 10.23 -8.67 -11.42
CA LEU A 114 9.28 -9.48 -12.17
C LEU A 114 9.45 -9.37 -13.68
N THR A 115 9.82 -8.19 -14.18
CA THR A 115 10.00 -7.94 -15.62
C THR A 115 11.44 -8.11 -16.10
N GLY A 116 12.42 -8.14 -15.18
CA GLY A 116 13.84 -8.10 -15.51
C GLY A 116 14.30 -6.78 -16.13
N ARG A 117 13.48 -5.71 -16.07
CA ARG A 117 13.80 -4.38 -16.61
C ARG A 117 14.35 -3.47 -15.52
N GLU A 118 15.13 -2.49 -15.96
CA GLU A 118 15.62 -1.43 -15.06
C GLU A 118 14.47 -0.67 -14.38
N PRO A 119 14.62 -0.29 -13.09
CA PRO A 119 13.63 0.55 -12.42
C PRO A 119 13.32 1.82 -13.21
N GLY A 120 12.03 2.09 -13.41
CA GLY A 120 11.55 3.24 -14.17
C GLY A 120 11.49 3.06 -15.69
N ALA A 121 11.90 1.90 -16.23
CA ALA A 121 11.72 1.60 -17.65
C ALA A 121 10.21 1.59 -18.01
N GLY A 122 9.77 2.54 -18.82
CA GLY A 122 8.36 2.73 -19.17
C GLY A 122 7.57 3.67 -18.24
N ALA A 123 8.20 4.22 -17.19
CA ALA A 123 7.58 5.17 -16.28
C ALA A 123 7.58 6.62 -16.86
N HIS A 124 7.14 6.78 -18.11
CA HIS A 124 7.11 8.09 -18.78
C HIS A 124 5.73 8.74 -18.69
N HIS A 125 4.65 7.94 -18.67
CA HIS A 125 3.27 8.37 -18.39
C HIS A 125 2.53 7.25 -17.67
N ILE A 126 1.75 7.57 -16.64
CA ILE A 126 0.87 6.60 -16.00
C ILE A 126 -0.34 6.42 -16.90
N ASP A 127 -0.36 5.34 -17.68
CA ASP A 127 -1.54 4.94 -18.42
C ASP A 127 -2.40 4.00 -17.55
N PHE A 128 -3.48 4.55 -16.97
CA PHE A 128 -4.48 3.80 -16.21
C PHE A 128 -5.39 2.94 -17.13
N GLY A 129 -5.16 2.90 -18.44
CA GLY A 129 -5.84 2.04 -19.41
C GLY A 129 -5.47 0.56 -19.31
N GLY A 130 -4.51 0.21 -18.45
CA GLY A 130 -4.06 -1.17 -18.25
C GLY A 130 -2.95 -1.56 -19.24
N SER A 131 -1.95 -2.29 -18.74
CA SER A 131 -0.91 -2.82 -19.61
C SER A 131 -1.44 -4.01 -20.40
N ASN A 132 -1.56 -3.89 -21.73
CA ASN A 132 -1.80 -5.03 -22.65
C ASN A 132 -0.58 -5.96 -22.80
N ALA A 133 0.38 -5.90 -21.89
CA ALA A 133 1.57 -6.75 -21.94
C ALA A 133 1.18 -8.19 -21.59
N LYS A 134 1.61 -9.16 -22.40
CA LYS A 134 1.61 -10.58 -22.01
C LYS A 134 2.49 -10.72 -20.78
N VAL A 135 1.86 -10.81 -19.61
CA VAL A 135 2.54 -10.95 -18.33
C VAL A 135 2.98 -12.39 -18.16
N ASP A 136 4.28 -12.61 -17.95
CA ASP A 136 4.79 -13.90 -17.47
C ASP A 136 4.21 -14.16 -16.07
N THR A 137 3.27 -15.10 -15.98
CA THR A 137 2.52 -15.39 -14.75
C THR A 137 3.29 -16.26 -13.76
N GLU A 138 4.45 -16.82 -14.15
CA GLU A 138 5.20 -17.78 -13.34
C GLU A 138 6.04 -17.10 -12.26
N ARG A 139 6.46 -15.83 -12.48
CA ARG A 139 7.20 -15.05 -11.48
C ARG A 139 6.24 -14.26 -10.59
N ASP A 140 6.37 -14.44 -9.28
CA ASP A 140 5.64 -13.68 -8.26
C ASP A 140 6.59 -13.19 -7.15
N LEU A 141 6.35 -11.99 -6.65
CA LEU A 141 7.03 -11.42 -5.48
C LEU A 141 5.95 -10.76 -4.64
N ALA A 142 5.49 -11.46 -3.61
CA ALA A 142 4.35 -11.02 -2.83
C ALA A 142 4.72 -9.82 -1.95
N GLU A 143 3.85 -8.81 -1.94
CA GLU A 143 3.89 -7.72 -0.96
C GLU A 143 2.80 -7.92 0.09
N ILE A 144 3.14 -7.77 1.37
CA ILE A 144 2.20 -7.59 2.48
C ILE A 144 2.37 -6.16 2.99
N ALA A 145 1.29 -5.38 2.96
CA ALA A 145 1.32 -3.97 3.36
C ALA A 145 0.78 -3.77 4.77
N ILE A 146 1.46 -2.95 5.56
CA ILE A 146 1.07 -2.50 6.89
C ILE A 146 1.02 -0.97 6.86
N PRO A 147 -0.10 -0.37 6.40
CA PRO A 147 -0.19 1.07 6.22
C PRO A 147 -0.26 1.81 7.55
N THR A 148 0.57 2.85 7.71
CA THR A 148 0.52 3.77 8.86
C THR A 148 -0.15 5.11 8.52
N THR A 149 -0.56 5.29 7.26
CA THR A 149 -1.26 6.47 6.75
C THR A 149 -2.42 6.06 5.86
N LEU A 150 -3.27 7.00 5.45
CA LEU A 150 -4.49 6.73 4.68
C LEU A 150 -4.26 6.91 3.16
N SER A 151 -3.17 6.37 2.61
CA SER A 151 -2.84 6.59 1.19
C SER A 151 -3.77 5.87 0.22
N ALA A 152 -4.34 4.74 0.64
CA ALA A 152 -5.09 3.78 -0.17
C ALA A 152 -4.30 3.16 -1.35
N GLY A 153 -3.06 3.60 -1.59
CA GLY A 153 -2.19 3.05 -2.63
C GLY A 153 -1.99 1.54 -2.47
N GLU A 154 -1.96 1.02 -1.25
CA GLU A 154 -1.87 -0.40 -0.91
C GLU A 154 -2.98 -1.27 -1.51
N TYR A 155 -4.13 -0.71 -1.89
CA TYR A 155 -5.22 -1.48 -2.49
C TYR A 155 -5.15 -1.53 -4.02
N THR A 156 -4.19 -0.84 -4.66
CA THR A 156 -4.10 -0.73 -6.12
C THR A 156 -2.89 -1.51 -6.67
N PRO A 157 -2.90 -1.91 -7.95
CA PRO A 157 -1.74 -2.49 -8.63
C PRO A 157 -0.74 -1.43 -9.17
N ALA A 158 -1.01 -0.14 -8.94
CA ALA A 158 -0.17 0.95 -9.41
C ALA A 158 0.89 1.32 -8.38
N GLY A 159 2.07 1.71 -8.85
CA GLY A 159 3.14 2.30 -8.03
C GLY A 159 3.75 3.51 -8.73
N GLY A 160 3.87 4.64 -8.03
CA GLY A 160 4.45 5.86 -8.58
C GLY A 160 5.95 5.96 -8.32
N VAL A 161 6.73 6.47 -9.28
CA VAL A 161 8.19 6.63 -9.14
C VAL A 161 8.67 7.93 -9.78
N THR A 162 9.58 8.64 -9.12
CA THR A 162 10.16 9.89 -9.64
C THR A 162 11.55 9.64 -10.21
N ASN A 163 11.75 10.01 -11.47
CA ASN A 163 13.09 10.08 -12.04
C ASN A 163 13.74 11.41 -11.65
N GLU A 164 14.73 11.36 -10.77
CA GLU A 164 15.40 12.56 -10.24
C GLU A 164 16.18 13.33 -11.30
N ALA A 165 16.68 12.64 -12.35
CA ALA A 165 17.43 13.27 -13.42
C ALA A 165 16.52 14.07 -14.35
N THR A 166 15.34 13.55 -14.69
CA THR A 166 14.37 14.23 -15.58
C THR A 166 13.32 15.04 -14.83
N ARG A 167 13.20 14.85 -13.51
CA ARG A 167 12.14 15.39 -12.63
C ARG A 167 10.72 14.97 -13.02
N ILE A 168 10.59 13.91 -13.82
CA ILE A 168 9.29 13.38 -14.24
C ILE A 168 8.81 12.35 -13.21
N LYS A 169 7.56 12.51 -12.76
CA LYS A 169 6.84 11.49 -12.00
C LYS A 169 6.15 10.55 -12.98
N GLY A 170 6.64 9.31 -13.00
CA GLY A 170 6.01 8.23 -13.73
C GLY A 170 5.32 7.24 -12.81
N GLY A 171 4.93 6.11 -13.37
CA GLY A 171 4.45 4.98 -12.59
C GLY A 171 4.48 3.70 -13.40
N VAL A 172 4.22 2.62 -12.69
CA VAL A 172 4.08 1.28 -13.23
C VAL A 172 2.74 0.72 -12.78
N ILE A 173 2.09 -0.02 -13.66
CA ILE A 173 0.87 -0.76 -13.34
C ILE A 173 1.09 -2.19 -13.81
N ASP A 174 0.99 -3.12 -12.88
CA ASP A 174 0.98 -4.55 -13.17
C ASP A 174 0.14 -5.23 -12.07
N PRO A 175 -0.88 -6.05 -12.43
CA PRO A 175 -1.74 -6.70 -11.45
C PRO A 175 -0.99 -7.45 -10.34
N ARG A 176 0.23 -7.96 -10.62
CA ARG A 176 1.09 -8.64 -9.64
C ARG A 176 1.53 -7.72 -8.50
N LEU A 177 1.60 -6.41 -8.71
CA LEU A 177 2.11 -5.44 -7.74
C LEU A 177 1.11 -5.07 -6.66
N GLN A 178 -0.16 -5.45 -6.79
CA GLN A 178 -1.11 -5.22 -5.71
C GLN A 178 -0.71 -6.03 -4.48
N PRO A 179 -0.58 -5.42 -3.29
CA PRO A 179 -0.40 -6.15 -2.05
C PRO A 179 -1.38 -7.30 -1.93
N ARG A 180 -0.81 -8.45 -1.61
CA ARG A 180 -1.50 -9.72 -1.46
C ARG A 180 -2.30 -9.78 -0.17
N THR A 181 -1.79 -9.09 0.86
CA THR A 181 -2.44 -8.95 2.14
C THR A 181 -2.17 -7.55 2.69
N ILE A 182 -3.19 -6.94 3.27
CA ILE A 182 -3.10 -5.61 3.88
C ILE A 182 -3.51 -5.77 5.35
N ILE A 183 -2.68 -5.27 6.25
CA ILE A 183 -2.92 -5.33 7.70
C ILE A 183 -3.19 -3.91 8.21
N ASN A 184 -4.48 -3.58 8.31
CA ASN A 184 -4.97 -2.33 8.89
C ASN A 184 -5.03 -2.42 10.41
N ASP A 185 -3.86 -2.24 11.04
CA ASP A 185 -3.77 -2.12 12.48
C ASP A 185 -3.80 -0.63 12.88
N PRO A 186 -4.86 -0.14 13.54
CA PRO A 186 -4.93 1.26 13.93
C PRO A 186 -3.87 1.62 14.99
N ALA A 187 -3.34 0.66 15.74
CA ALA A 187 -2.33 0.92 16.76
C ALA A 187 -1.03 1.46 16.16
N VAL A 188 -0.62 0.99 14.97
CA VAL A 188 0.59 1.49 14.29
C VAL A 188 0.39 2.85 13.61
N THR A 189 -0.82 3.40 13.65
CA THR A 189 -1.13 4.73 13.10
C THR A 189 -1.07 5.84 14.16
N LEU A 190 -1.02 5.48 15.45
CA LEU A 190 -1.09 6.45 16.55
C LEU A 190 0.13 7.38 16.59
N GLU A 191 1.30 6.90 16.14
CA GLU A 191 2.52 7.71 16.04
C GLU A 191 2.57 8.57 14.76
N THR A 192 1.62 8.40 13.84
CA THR A 192 1.58 9.21 12.62
C THR A 192 1.27 10.67 12.97
N PRO A 193 2.14 11.63 12.59
CA PRO A 193 1.92 13.04 12.89
C PRO A 193 0.55 13.51 12.41
N GLN A 194 -0.13 14.31 13.23
CA GLN A 194 -1.51 14.75 12.96
C GLN A 194 -1.66 15.38 11.58
N TRP A 195 -0.74 16.25 11.17
CA TRP A 195 -0.78 16.89 9.84
C TRP A 195 -0.73 15.85 8.70
N LEU A 196 0.07 14.79 8.85
CA LEU A 196 0.22 13.74 7.84
C LEU A 196 -0.99 12.83 7.81
N TRP A 197 -1.52 12.47 8.99
CA TRP A 197 -2.75 11.71 9.11
C TRP A 197 -3.91 12.44 8.44
N THR A 198 -4.13 13.72 8.77
CA THR A 198 -5.20 14.53 8.18
C THR A 198 -5.00 14.72 6.69
N ALA A 199 -3.79 15.03 6.22
CA ALA A 199 -3.53 15.22 4.79
C ALA A 199 -3.78 13.94 3.98
N THR A 200 -3.35 12.77 4.49
CA THR A 200 -3.62 11.50 3.82
C THR A 200 -5.08 11.07 3.93
N GLY A 201 -5.78 11.42 5.01
CA GLY A 201 -7.23 11.22 5.12
C GLY A 201 -8.02 12.07 4.12
N MET A 202 -7.61 13.31 3.88
CA MET A 202 -8.20 14.14 2.82
C MET A 202 -7.93 13.55 1.43
N ARG A 203 -6.76 12.96 1.20
CA ARG A 203 -6.50 12.24 -0.05
C ARG A 203 -7.43 11.04 -0.25
N ALA A 204 -7.70 10.25 0.80
CA ALA A 204 -8.69 9.18 0.72
C ALA A 204 -10.11 9.74 0.45
N PHE A 205 -10.43 10.91 1.00
CA PHE A 205 -11.70 11.61 0.71
C PHE A 205 -11.78 12.02 -0.76
N ASP A 206 -10.71 12.62 -1.29
CA ASP A 206 -10.60 13.00 -2.70
C ASP A 206 -10.80 11.78 -3.60
N HIS A 207 -10.11 10.66 -3.33
CA HIS A 207 -10.28 9.42 -4.10
C HIS A 207 -11.75 8.96 -4.13
N ALA A 208 -12.45 9.00 -3.00
CA ALA A 208 -13.86 8.61 -2.94
C ALA A 208 -14.76 9.54 -3.77
N VAL A 209 -14.51 10.85 -3.74
CA VAL A 209 -15.25 11.81 -4.57
C VAL A 209 -14.95 11.59 -6.06
N GLU A 210 -13.67 11.39 -6.41
CA GLU A 210 -13.24 11.09 -7.79
C GLU A 210 -13.83 9.79 -8.33
N ALA A 211 -13.97 8.76 -7.48
CA ALA A 211 -14.57 7.49 -7.86
C ALA A 211 -16.02 7.63 -8.33
N ILE A 212 -16.81 8.47 -7.65
CA ILE A 212 -18.26 8.65 -7.93
C ILE A 212 -18.50 9.36 -9.27
N TYR A 213 -17.69 10.36 -9.63
CA TYR A 213 -17.87 11.09 -10.89
C TYR A 213 -17.05 10.51 -12.05
N SER A 214 -16.23 9.48 -11.80
CA SER A 214 -15.40 8.85 -12.82
C SER A 214 -16.23 8.33 -14.00
N ILE A 215 -15.73 8.52 -15.23
CA ILE A 215 -16.36 7.92 -16.42
C ILE A 215 -16.29 6.38 -16.44
N ARG A 216 -15.56 5.77 -15.49
CA ARG A 216 -15.42 4.31 -15.31
C ARG A 216 -16.10 3.82 -14.03
N HIS A 217 -16.94 4.64 -13.40
CA HIS A 217 -17.63 4.28 -12.18
C HIS A 217 -18.53 3.05 -12.39
N GLN A 218 -18.75 2.29 -11.32
CA GLN A 218 -19.65 1.15 -11.26
C GLN A 218 -20.49 1.24 -9.99
N LEU A 219 -21.67 0.61 -9.96
CA LEU A 219 -22.54 0.63 -8.78
C LEU A 219 -21.84 0.16 -7.49
N ILE A 220 -20.91 -0.80 -7.62
CA ILE A 220 -20.10 -1.28 -6.49
C ILE A 220 -19.13 -0.19 -6.01
N SER A 221 -18.38 0.46 -6.91
CA SER A 221 -17.45 1.52 -6.53
C SER A 221 -18.20 2.73 -5.95
N ASP A 222 -19.36 3.09 -6.49
CA ASP A 222 -20.19 4.19 -6.00
C ASP A 222 -20.67 3.92 -4.57
N THR A 223 -21.11 2.69 -4.31
CA THR A 223 -21.57 2.27 -2.98
C THR A 223 -20.45 2.36 -1.95
N LEU A 224 -19.25 1.88 -2.29
CA LEU A 224 -18.08 1.94 -1.42
C LEU A 224 -17.63 3.39 -1.20
N ALA A 225 -17.55 4.18 -2.27
CA ALA A 225 -17.13 5.58 -2.21
C ALA A 225 -18.07 6.44 -1.35
N VAL A 226 -19.40 6.28 -1.48
CA VAL A 226 -20.36 6.98 -0.62
C VAL A 226 -20.17 6.58 0.85
N LYS A 227 -19.91 5.31 1.13
CA LYS A 227 -19.61 4.86 2.50
C LYS A 227 -18.27 5.41 3.00
N ALA A 228 -17.25 5.49 2.14
CA ALA A 228 -15.95 6.07 2.47
C ALA A 228 -16.09 7.54 2.87
N ILE A 229 -16.83 8.33 2.08
CA ILE A 229 -17.14 9.74 2.37
C ILE A 229 -17.80 9.86 3.75
N ALA A 230 -18.86 9.08 4.01
CA ALA A 230 -19.57 9.12 5.28
C ALA A 230 -18.64 8.81 6.47
N LEU A 231 -17.84 7.75 6.37
CA LEU A 231 -16.88 7.36 7.42
C LEU A 231 -15.78 8.41 7.62
N LEU A 232 -15.25 9.00 6.56
CA LEU A 232 -14.21 10.04 6.67
C LEU A 232 -14.76 11.33 7.27
N MET A 233 -15.96 11.77 6.89
CA MET A 233 -16.60 12.95 7.46
C MET A 233 -16.82 12.81 8.97
N GLU A 234 -17.18 11.61 9.44
CA GLU A 234 -17.40 11.34 10.86
C GLU A 234 -16.09 11.13 11.62
N HIS A 235 -15.24 10.22 11.14
CA HIS A 235 -14.14 9.69 11.94
C HIS A 235 -12.82 10.41 11.72
N LEU A 236 -12.57 11.05 10.57
CA LEU A 236 -11.30 11.77 10.36
C LEU A 236 -11.15 12.93 11.36
N PRO A 237 -12.14 13.82 11.55
CA PRO A 237 -12.05 14.87 12.57
C PRO A 237 -12.00 14.30 14.00
N ALA A 238 -12.74 13.24 14.28
CA ALA A 238 -12.78 12.63 15.61
C ALA A 238 -11.45 11.94 15.97
N SER A 239 -10.75 11.34 14.99
CA SER A 239 -9.47 10.65 15.15
C SER A 239 -8.28 11.53 15.59
N ILE A 240 -8.49 12.85 15.61
CA ILE A 240 -7.50 13.85 16.05
C ILE A 240 -8.00 14.72 17.22
N LYS A 241 -9.27 14.59 17.61
CA LYS A 241 -9.90 15.35 18.71
C LYS A 241 -10.13 14.51 19.97
N THR A 242 -10.08 13.19 19.83
CA THR A 242 -10.30 12.21 20.91
C THR A 242 -8.96 11.71 21.46
N SER A 243 -8.99 10.81 22.45
CA SER A 243 -7.80 10.15 22.97
C SER A 243 -8.08 8.69 23.36
N GLY A 244 -7.02 7.91 23.64
CA GLY A 244 -7.15 6.54 24.11
C GLY A 244 -7.85 5.59 23.12
N ASP A 245 -8.67 4.69 23.65
CA ASP A 245 -9.38 3.67 22.86
C ASP A 245 -10.35 4.27 21.84
N GLU A 246 -10.90 5.46 22.12
CA GLU A 246 -11.78 6.17 21.20
C GLU A 246 -11.02 6.62 19.94
N THR A 247 -9.81 7.17 20.11
CA THR A 247 -8.95 7.48 18.97
C THR A 247 -8.60 6.22 18.19
N LEU A 248 -8.24 5.13 18.87
CA LEU A 248 -7.89 3.87 18.23
C LEU A 248 -9.03 3.34 17.35
N MET A 249 -10.28 3.40 17.84
CA MET A 249 -11.48 3.08 17.08
C MET A 249 -11.63 3.98 15.84
N HIS A 250 -11.53 5.31 16.00
CA HIS A 250 -11.64 6.24 14.87
C HIS A 250 -10.55 6.03 13.82
N ARG A 251 -9.31 5.76 14.24
CA ARG A 251 -8.21 5.40 13.33
C ARG A 251 -8.53 4.15 12.52
N GLY A 252 -9.13 3.14 13.15
CA GLY A 252 -9.58 1.93 12.48
C GLY A 252 -10.66 2.19 11.43
N PHE A 253 -11.66 3.01 11.76
CA PHE A 253 -12.68 3.40 10.78
C PHE A 253 -12.10 4.22 9.62
N CYS A 254 -11.13 5.10 9.86
CA CYS A 254 -10.45 5.81 8.79
C CYS A 254 -9.67 4.86 7.86
N GLN A 255 -8.99 3.82 8.39
CA GLN A 255 -8.32 2.81 7.56
C GLN A 255 -9.34 2.05 6.69
N MET A 256 -10.50 1.70 7.24
CA MET A 256 -11.59 1.09 6.45
C MET A 256 -12.12 2.04 5.38
N ALA A 257 -12.27 3.33 5.70
CA ALA A 257 -12.73 4.31 4.74
C ALA A 257 -11.72 4.53 3.60
N ALA A 258 -10.41 4.51 3.89
CA ALA A 258 -9.38 4.54 2.86
C ALA A 258 -9.38 3.31 1.95
N TRP A 259 -9.77 2.14 2.46
CA TRP A 259 -10.02 0.98 1.60
C TRP A 259 -11.22 1.20 0.69
N PHE A 260 -12.33 1.69 1.23
CA PHE A 260 -13.56 1.90 0.45
C PHE A 260 -13.47 3.05 -0.56
N SER A 261 -12.43 3.88 -0.49
CA SER A 261 -12.26 5.04 -1.38
C SER A 261 -11.69 4.71 -2.75
N ILE A 262 -11.34 3.45 -3.04
CA ILE A 262 -10.64 3.05 -4.28
C ILE A 262 -11.30 1.86 -4.98
#